data_AF-A0A3S1GGJ8-F1
#
_entry.id   AF-A0A3S1GGJ8-F1
#
_cell.length_a   1.000
_cell.length_b   1.000
_cell.length_c   1.000
_cell.angle_alpha   90.00
_cell.angle_beta   90.00
_cell.angle_gamma   90.00
#
_symmetry.space_group_name_H-M   'P 1'
#
loop_
_entity.id
_entity.type
_entity.pdbx_description
1 polymer ?
#
loop_
_entity_poly.entity_id
_entity_poly.type
_entity_poly.pdbx_seq_one_letter_code
_entity_poly.pdbx_strand_id
1 'polypeptide(L)'
;MAAITATAPYTARDRDLHNRALVRGWLYVVLLVLVALVLVGGSTRLTGSGLSITEWQPIHGVIPPLNDAEWQEEFQRYQQIPQYAEINKGMSVEDFKSIFWW
;
A
#
# COMPACT_ATOMS: atom_id res chain seq x y z
N MET A 1 11.31 59.36 -21.78
CA MET A 1 10.08 58.61 -21.44
C MET A 1 10.43 57.13 -21.35
N ALA A 2 10.65 56.60 -20.16
CA ALA A 2 10.82 55.16 -19.95
C ALA A 2 9.67 54.73 -19.02
N ALA A 3 8.71 53.99 -19.57
CA ALA A 3 7.64 53.37 -18.79
C ALA A 3 8.28 52.24 -17.97
N ILE A 4 8.53 52.52 -16.70
CA ILE A 4 9.12 51.57 -15.76
C ILE A 4 8.09 50.49 -15.44
N THR A 5 8.13 49.40 -16.20
CA THR A 5 8.17 48.00 -15.73
C THR A 5 7.34 47.65 -14.48
N ALA A 6 6.06 48.01 -14.43
CA ALA A 6 5.16 47.55 -13.37
C ALA A 6 4.73 46.07 -13.55
N THR A 7 4.88 45.50 -14.75
CA THR A 7 4.44 44.15 -15.12
C THR A 7 5.40 43.04 -14.66
N ALA A 8 6.70 43.31 -14.59
CA ALA A 8 7.70 42.32 -14.17
C ALA A 8 7.51 41.83 -12.72
N PRO A 9 7.29 42.69 -11.70
CA PRO A 9 7.07 42.21 -10.33
C PRO A 9 5.73 41.46 -10.15
N TYR A 10 4.70 41.80 -10.94
CA TYR A 10 3.40 41.12 -10.89
C TYR A 10 3.49 39.67 -11.39
N THR A 11 4.09 39.47 -12.58
CA THR A 11 4.27 38.12 -13.16
C THR A 11 5.14 37.20 -12.29
N ALA A 12 6.15 37.74 -11.59
CA ALA A 12 6.96 36.97 -10.65
C ALA A 12 6.14 36.51 -9.44
N ARG A 13 5.31 37.40 -8.87
CA ARG A 13 4.45 37.10 -7.73
C ARG A 13 3.37 36.05 -8.06
N ASP A 14 2.75 36.14 -9.23
CA ASP A 14 1.74 35.15 -9.66
C ASP A 14 2.33 33.76 -9.85
N ARG A 15 3.53 33.68 -10.44
CA ARG A 15 4.28 32.43 -10.58
C ARG A 15 4.65 31.83 -9.22
N ASP A 16 5.05 32.66 -8.25
CA ASP A 16 5.35 32.20 -6.90
C ASP A 16 4.11 31.64 -6.18
N LEU A 17 2.95 32.29 -6.33
CA LEU A 17 1.68 31.82 -5.79
C LEU A 17 1.23 30.50 -6.43
N HIS A 18 1.39 30.38 -7.75
CA HIS A 18 1.09 29.16 -8.49
C HIS A 18 2.01 28.00 -8.06
N ASN A 19 3.32 28.24 -7.97
CA ASN A 19 4.28 27.24 -7.50
C ASN A 19 3.98 26.78 -6.07
N ARG A 20 3.61 27.70 -5.17
CA ARG A 20 3.20 27.36 -3.81
C ARG A 20 1.92 26.51 -3.79
N ALA A 21 0.96 26.78 -4.67
CA ALA A 21 -0.24 25.97 -4.78
C ALA A 21 0.06 24.55 -5.27
N LEU A 22 0.96 24.40 -6.27
CA LEU A 22 1.42 23.11 -6.76
C LEU A 22 2.17 22.32 -5.68
N VAL A 23 3.13 22.96 -4.99
CA VAL A 23 3.88 22.33 -3.89
C VAL A 23 2.93 21.90 -2.77
N ARG A 24 1.95 22.72 -2.40
CA ARG A 24 0.95 22.35 -1.40
C ARG A 24 0.12 21.14 -1.85
N GLY A 25 -0.33 21.11 -3.10
CA GLY A 25 -1.03 19.96 -3.68
C GLY A 25 -0.18 18.70 -3.63
N TRP A 26 1.10 18.80 -4.03
CA TRP A 26 2.05 17.70 -3.96
C TRP A 26 2.26 17.20 -2.52
N LEU A 27 2.42 18.10 -1.55
CA LEU A 27 2.55 17.74 -0.14
C LEU A 27 1.31 17.00 0.39
N TYR A 28 0.10 17.40 -0.01
CA TYR A 28 -1.11 16.66 0.34
C TYR A 28 -1.15 15.26 -0.28
N VAL A 29 -0.71 15.10 -1.53
CA VAL A 29 -0.60 13.78 -2.17
C VAL A 29 0.43 12.91 -1.43
N VAL A 30 1.60 13.45 -1.12
CA VAL A 30 2.63 12.73 -0.33
C VAL A 30 2.07 12.32 1.03
N LEU A 31 1.41 13.23 1.74
CA LEU A 31 0.79 12.92 3.02
C LEU A 31 -0.27 11.83 2.90
N LEU A 32 -1.13 11.89 1.88
CA LEU A 32 -2.15 10.87 1.64
C LEU A 32 -1.51 9.50 1.38
N VAL A 33 -0.46 9.45 0.56
CA VAL A 33 0.28 8.22 0.29
C VAL A 33 0.91 7.67 1.57
N LEU A 34 1.52 8.52 2.41
CA LEU A 34 2.08 8.09 3.69
C LEU A 34 1.01 7.53 4.62
N VAL A 35 -0.16 8.18 4.71
CA VAL A 35 -1.29 7.68 5.50
C VAL A 35 -1.77 6.33 4.96
N ALA A 36 -1.90 6.19 3.64
CA ALA A 36 -2.27 4.93 3.01
C ALA A 36 -1.25 3.82 3.31
N LEU A 37 0.05 4.10 3.22
CA LEU A 37 1.11 3.14 3.54
C LEU A 37 1.05 2.69 5.00
N VAL A 38 0.80 3.61 5.94
CA VAL A 38 0.67 3.29 7.36
C VAL A 38 -0.59 2.48 7.62
N LEU A 39 -1.72 2.81 7.00
CA LEU A 39 -2.97 2.06 7.16
C LEU A 39 -2.85 0.66 6.57
N VAL A 40 -2.35 0.53 5.34
CA VAL A 40 -2.15 -0.77 4.67
C VAL A 40 -1.15 -1.60 5.46
N GLY A 41 0.07 -1.11 5.66
CA GLY A 41 1.10 -1.87 6.39
C GLY A 41 0.75 -2.13 7.86
N GLY A 42 0.01 -1.23 8.49
CA GLY A 42 -0.55 -1.42 9.83
C GLY A 42 -1.58 -2.55 9.86
N SER A 43 -2.53 -2.55 8.93
CA SER A 43 -3.48 -3.66 8.76
C SER A 43 -2.76 -4.98 8.50
N THR A 44 -1.83 -5.04 7.53
CA THR A 44 -1.03 -6.24 7.23
C THR A 44 -0.31 -6.79 8.47
N ARG A 45 0.19 -5.88 9.33
CA ARG A 45 0.89 -6.26 10.56
C ARG A 45 -0.07 -6.77 11.64
N LEU A 46 -1.24 -6.15 11.79
CA LEU A 46 -2.22 -6.51 12.81
C LEU A 46 -2.96 -7.81 12.48
N THR A 47 -3.22 -8.08 11.21
CA THR A 47 -3.86 -9.32 10.74
C THR A 47 -2.89 -10.49 10.60
N GLY A 48 -1.57 -10.23 10.68
CA GLY A 48 -0.54 -11.25 10.56
C GLY A 48 -0.35 -11.78 9.12
N SER A 49 -0.92 -11.09 8.12
CA SER A 49 -0.86 -11.45 6.71
C SER A 49 0.54 -11.33 6.09
N GLY A 50 1.41 -10.52 6.69
CA GLY A 50 2.81 -10.43 6.26
C GLY A 50 3.60 -11.75 6.39
N LEU A 51 3.07 -12.73 7.14
CA LEU A 51 3.67 -14.06 7.34
C LEU A 51 2.90 -15.18 6.60
N SER A 52 1.78 -14.88 5.93
CA SER A 52 1.08 -15.88 5.10
C SER A 52 1.79 -16.14 3.77
N ILE A 53 2.77 -15.31 3.39
CA ILE A 53 3.62 -15.54 2.23
C ILE A 53 4.74 -16.50 2.64
N THR A 54 4.57 -17.76 2.28
CA THR A 54 5.48 -18.87 2.61
C THR A 54 6.75 -18.84 1.75
N GLU A 55 6.62 -18.36 0.50
CA GLU A 55 7.70 -18.19 -0.45
C GLU A 55 7.62 -16.84 -1.18
N TRP A 56 8.74 -16.11 -1.24
CA TRP A 56 8.81 -14.87 -2.01
C TRP A 56 9.09 -15.16 -3.48
N GLN A 57 8.03 -15.13 -4.30
CA GLN A 57 8.10 -15.36 -5.75
C GLN A 57 7.93 -14.01 -6.49
N PRO A 58 8.99 -13.29 -6.88
CA PRO A 58 8.86 -11.94 -7.47
C PRO A 58 8.20 -11.90 -8.86
N ILE A 59 8.24 -13.02 -9.60
CA ILE A 59 7.68 -13.10 -10.97
C ILE A 59 6.28 -13.73 -10.96
N HIS A 60 5.97 -14.60 -9.99
CA HIS A 60 4.69 -15.35 -9.91
C HIS A 60 3.87 -15.08 -8.64
N GLY A 61 4.45 -14.46 -7.60
CA GLY A 61 3.85 -14.27 -6.28
C GLY A 61 2.94 -13.06 -6.14
N VAL A 62 2.69 -12.33 -7.23
CA VAL A 62 1.68 -11.26 -7.28
C VAL A 62 0.29 -11.80 -7.69
N ILE A 63 0.23 -13.01 -8.27
CA ILE A 63 -1.03 -13.61 -8.70
C ILE A 63 -1.55 -14.47 -7.55
N PRO A 64 -2.63 -14.07 -6.87
CA PRO A 64 -3.27 -14.90 -5.86
C PRO A 64 -3.80 -16.19 -6.51
N PRO A 65 -3.95 -17.28 -5.74
CA PRO A 65 -4.61 -18.49 -6.22
C PRO A 65 -5.96 -18.17 -6.89
N LEU A 66 -6.17 -18.67 -8.10
CA LEU A 66 -7.34 -18.31 -8.92
C LEU A 66 -8.47 -19.33 -8.80
N ASN A 67 -8.18 -20.54 -8.29
CA ASN A 67 -9.16 -21.60 -8.10
C ASN A 67 -9.10 -22.19 -6.68
N ASP A 68 -10.17 -22.90 -6.29
CA ASP A 68 -10.27 -23.46 -4.94
C ASP A 68 -9.24 -24.55 -4.65
N ALA A 69 -8.75 -25.27 -5.67
CA ALA A 69 -7.73 -26.29 -5.49
C ALA A 69 -6.37 -25.67 -5.12
N GLU A 70 -5.97 -24.58 -5.79
CA GLU A 70 -4.76 -23.80 -5.49
C GLU A 70 -4.86 -23.14 -4.11
N TRP A 71 -6.03 -22.60 -3.75
CA TRP A 71 -6.26 -22.08 -2.40
C TRP A 71 -6.10 -23.16 -1.32
N GLN A 72 -6.58 -24.37 -1.59
CA GLN A 72 -6.42 -25.49 -0.68
C GLN A 72 -4.96 -25.93 -0.55
N GLU A 73 -4.21 -25.93 -1.65
CA GLU A 73 -2.79 -26.26 -1.65
C GLU A 73 -1.98 -25.24 -0.83
N GLU A 74 -2.21 -23.94 -1.05
CA GLU A 74 -1.51 -22.89 -0.31
C GLU A 74 -1.90 -22.89 1.18
N PHE A 75 -3.17 -23.17 1.49
CA PHE A 75 -3.61 -23.34 2.88
C PHE A 75 -2.95 -24.55 3.53
N GLN A 76 -2.80 -25.68 2.83
CA GLN A 76 -2.06 -26.84 3.35
C GLN A 76 -0.59 -26.52 3.62
N ARG A 77 0.05 -25.68 2.81
CA ARG A 77 1.40 -25.17 3.07
C ARG A 77 1.41 -24.29 4.31
N TYR A 78 0.44 -23.37 4.42
CA TYR A 78 0.27 -22.51 5.60
C TYR A 78 0.11 -23.32 6.90
N GLN A 79 -0.64 -24.43 6.86
CA GLN A 79 -0.81 -25.33 8.00
C GLN A 79 0.49 -25.97 8.51
N GLN A 80 1.54 -26.03 7.68
CA GLN A 80 2.85 -26.58 8.06
C GLN A 80 3.72 -25.57 8.82
N ILE A 81 3.33 -24.29 8.83
CA ILE A 81 4.09 -23.21 9.48
C ILE A 81 3.71 -23.13 10.95
N PRO A 82 4.66 -22.85 11.87
CA PRO A 82 4.36 -22.67 13.29
C PRO A 82 3.24 -21.66 13.58
N GLN A 83 3.09 -20.62 12.76
CA GLN A 83 2.06 -19.60 12.92
C GLN A 83 0.64 -20.20 12.89
N TYR A 84 0.37 -21.20 12.05
CA TYR A 84 -0.92 -21.89 12.05
C TYR A 84 -1.13 -22.68 13.34
N ALA A 85 -0.09 -23.38 13.82
CA ALA A 85 -0.18 -24.18 15.03
C ALA A 85 -0.33 -23.33 16.31
N GLU A 86 0.33 -22.16 16.35
CA GLU A 86 0.41 -21.29 17.53
C GLU A 86 -0.69 -20.22 17.60
N ILE A 87 -1.08 -19.66 16.46
CA ILE A 87 -1.99 -18.49 16.41
C ILE A 87 -3.32 -18.85 15.72
N ASN A 88 -3.26 -19.50 14.56
CA ASN A 88 -4.43 -19.70 13.68
C ASN A 88 -4.95 -21.14 13.67
N LYS A 89 -4.85 -21.85 14.80
CA LYS A 89 -5.17 -23.28 14.85
C LYS A 89 -6.67 -23.52 14.65
N GLY A 90 -7.01 -24.33 13.64
CA GLY A 90 -8.41 -24.62 13.30
C GLY A 90 -9.07 -23.55 12.44
N MET A 91 -8.29 -22.61 11.90
CA MET A 91 -8.73 -21.63 10.90
C MET A 91 -9.29 -22.32 9.65
N SER A 92 -10.30 -21.73 9.02
CA SER A 92 -10.85 -22.19 7.75
C SER A 92 -10.06 -21.63 6.55
N VAL A 93 -10.31 -22.16 5.35
CA VAL A 93 -9.70 -21.64 4.12
C VAL A 93 -10.22 -20.23 3.81
N GLU A 94 -11.46 -19.94 4.19
CA GLU A 94 -12.09 -18.62 4.03
C GLU A 94 -11.43 -17.56 4.93
N ASP A 95 -11.11 -17.94 6.17
CA ASP A 95 -10.35 -17.09 7.09
C ASP A 95 -8.91 -16.87 6.59
N PHE A 96 -8.29 -17.91 6.01
CA PHE A 96 -6.99 -17.80 5.37
C PHE A 96 -7.00 -16.85 4.16
N LYS A 97 -8.02 -16.94 3.29
CA LYS A 97 -8.23 -15.99 2.20
C LYS A 97 -8.32 -14.56 2.75
N SER A 98 -9.04 -14.36 3.85
CA SER A 98 -9.21 -13.04 4.46
C SER A 98 -7.89 -12.41 4.92
N ILE A 99 -6.98 -13.18 5.53
CA ILE A 99 -5.65 -12.67 5.88
C ILE A 99 -4.77 -12.48 4.63
N PHE A 100 -4.86 -13.33 3.61
CA PHE A 100 -4.02 -13.22 2.40
C PHE A 100 -4.14 -11.87 1.67
N TRP A 101 -5.31 -11.20 1.73
CA TRP A 101 -5.58 -9.96 1.01
C TRP A 101 -5.21 -8.66 1.74
N TRP A 102 -4.74 -8.71 2.99
CA TRP A 102 -4.30 -7.54 3.76
C TRP A 102 -2.81 -7.31 3.65
#